data_AF-A0A520TJZ1-F1
#
_entry.id   AF-A0A520TJZ1-F1
#
_cell.length_a   1.000
_cell.length_b   1.000
_cell.length_c   1.000
_cell.angle_alpha   90.00
_cell.angle_beta   90.00
_cell.angle_gamma   90.00
#
_symmetry.space_group_name_H-M   'P 1'
#
loop_
_entity.id
_entity.type
_entity.pdbx_description
1 polymer ?
#
loop_
_entity_poly.entity_id
_entity_poly.type
_entity_poly.pdbx_seq_one_letter_code
_entity_poly.pdbx_strand_id
1 'polypeptide(L)'
;MHEEDILLRSIRGIAYLAIAPCIFLSAAVWFTSDSIGIVMANLFQVYFSIFLLFLFGNIWSFKFYFKDGYESQLIKIAITPLFLTLISAILTIYINPAWGIGFLMVGVYLTRLAIFYHSIFKEFSKIYIDLFNRISIILCICLMLIFTYWLNPYTNPIATYI
;
A
#
# COMPACT_ATOMS: atom_id res chain seq x y z
N MET A 1 -13.00 11.31 -27.09
CA MET A 1 -13.67 10.08 -26.62
C MET A 1 -12.74 8.86 -26.68
N HIS A 2 -12.08 8.55 -27.80
CA HIS A 2 -11.26 7.32 -27.88
C HIS A 2 -9.95 7.34 -27.07
N GLU A 3 -9.26 8.48 -26.97
CA GLU A 3 -7.96 8.58 -26.28
C GLU A 3 -8.07 8.51 -24.75
N GLU A 4 -9.07 9.15 -24.16
CA GLU A 4 -9.31 9.09 -22.70
C GLU A 4 -9.62 7.66 -22.24
N ASP A 5 -10.38 6.90 -23.04
CA ASP A 5 -10.69 5.50 -22.76
C ASP A 5 -9.44 4.60 -22.84
N ILE A 6 -8.54 4.88 -23.79
CA ILE A 6 -7.27 4.15 -23.94
C ILE A 6 -6.35 4.46 -22.75
N LEU A 7 -6.22 5.73 -22.37
CA LEU A 7 -5.41 6.15 -21.22
C LEU A 7 -5.93 5.52 -19.92
N LEU A 8 -7.24 5.59 -19.68
CA LEU A 8 -7.88 5.01 -18.51
C LEU A 8 -7.66 3.49 -18.44
N ARG A 9 -7.83 2.79 -19.57
CA ARG A 9 -7.58 1.34 -19.65
C ARG A 9 -6.12 1.00 -19.34
N SER A 10 -5.19 1.79 -19.86
CA SER A 10 -3.75 1.61 -19.61
C SER A 10 -3.41 1.81 -18.12
N ILE A 11 -3.85 2.93 -17.52
CA ILE A 11 -3.63 3.24 -16.10
C ILE A 11 -4.20 2.13 -15.22
N ARG A 12 -5.42 1.68 -15.52
CA ARG A 12 -6.07 0.57 -14.82
C ARG A 12 -5.23 -0.71 -14.89
N GLY A 13 -4.76 -1.06 -16.09
CA GLY A 13 -3.91 -2.24 -16.30
C GLY A 13 -2.61 -2.17 -15.50
N ILE A 14 -1.90 -1.06 -15.58
CA ILE A 14 -0.65 -0.83 -14.84
C ILE A 14 -0.89 -0.92 -13.33
N ALA A 15 -1.96 -0.30 -12.83
CA ALA A 15 -2.28 -0.33 -11.41
C ALA A 15 -2.59 -1.74 -10.89
N TYR A 16 -3.35 -2.54 -11.65
CA TYR A 16 -3.62 -3.93 -11.26
C TYR A 16 -2.38 -4.82 -11.35
N LEU A 17 -1.53 -4.63 -12.36
CA LEU A 17 -0.25 -5.32 -12.46
C LEU A 17 0.69 -4.96 -11.30
N ALA A 18 0.71 -3.70 -10.87
CA ALA A 18 1.52 -3.25 -9.76
C ALA A 18 1.07 -3.83 -8.40
N ILE A 19 -0.22 -4.12 -8.20
CA ILE A 19 -0.71 -4.73 -6.95
C ILE A 19 -0.78 -6.25 -7.00
N ALA A 20 -0.66 -6.87 -8.17
CA ALA A 20 -0.74 -8.31 -8.34
C ALA A 20 0.27 -9.08 -7.46
N PRO A 21 1.53 -8.64 -7.29
CA PRO A 21 2.46 -9.32 -6.39
C PRO A 21 2.02 -9.27 -4.92
N CYS A 22 1.37 -8.19 -4.47
CA CYS A 22 0.80 -8.12 -3.12
C CYS A 22 -0.30 -9.19 -2.91
N ILE A 23 -1.19 -9.35 -3.90
CA ILE A 23 -2.25 -10.36 -3.86
C ILE A 23 -1.63 -11.77 -3.85
N PHE A 24 -0.68 -12.02 -4.76
CA PHE A 24 -0.03 -13.32 -4.86
C PHE A 24 0.70 -13.71 -3.57
N LEU A 25 1.53 -12.81 -3.03
CA LEU A 25 2.31 -13.08 -1.82
C LEU A 25 1.40 -13.24 -0.60
N SER A 26 0.37 -12.41 -0.44
CA SER A 26 -0.57 -12.54 0.68
C SER A 26 -1.39 -13.83 0.64
N ALA A 27 -1.69 -14.37 -0.54
CA ALA A 27 -2.32 -15.68 -0.67
C ALA A 27 -1.32 -16.84 -0.47
N ALA A 28 -0.13 -16.76 -1.06
CA ALA A 28 0.86 -17.84 -1.08
C ALA A 28 1.28 -18.29 0.33
N VAL A 29 1.32 -17.36 1.28
CA VAL A 29 1.65 -17.61 2.69
C VAL A 29 0.73 -18.66 3.34
N TRP A 30 -0.52 -18.81 2.89
CA TRP A 30 -1.48 -19.78 3.45
C TRP A 30 -1.41 -21.17 2.84
N PHE A 31 -0.73 -21.32 1.70
CA PHE A 31 -0.68 -22.57 0.93
C PHE A 31 0.74 -23.15 0.84
N THR A 32 1.67 -22.62 1.64
CA THR A 32 3.07 -23.04 1.67
C THR A 32 3.46 -23.55 3.06
N SER A 33 4.58 -24.25 3.16
CA SER A 33 5.11 -24.72 4.45
C SER A 33 5.55 -23.54 5.32
N ASP A 34 5.53 -23.69 6.64
CA ASP A 34 5.79 -22.60 7.60
C ASP A 34 7.08 -21.82 7.33
N SER A 35 8.18 -22.51 7.03
CA SER A 35 9.47 -21.89 6.70
C SER A 35 9.41 -21.01 5.45
N ILE A 36 8.68 -21.45 4.42
CA ILE A 36 8.49 -20.70 3.17
C ILE A 36 7.49 -19.57 3.38
N GLY A 37 6.44 -19.79 4.16
CA GLY A 37 5.44 -18.79 4.51
C GLY A 37 6.06 -17.58 5.22
N ILE A 38 6.99 -17.79 6.14
CA ILE A 38 7.74 -16.70 6.81
C ILE A 38 8.54 -15.89 5.78
N VAL A 39 9.23 -16.55 4.86
CA VAL A 39 9.98 -15.87 3.79
C VAL A 39 9.04 -15.07 2.89
N MET A 40 7.91 -15.65 2.49
CA MET A 40 6.91 -14.98 1.65
C MET A 40 6.27 -13.78 2.35
N ALA A 41 6.02 -13.85 3.66
CA ALA A 41 5.48 -12.74 4.45
C ALA A 41 6.47 -11.58 4.56
N ASN A 42 7.77 -11.87 4.73
CA ASN A 42 8.81 -10.85 4.71
C ASN A 42 8.99 -10.25 3.31
N LEU A 43 8.97 -11.07 2.26
CA LEU A 43 9.01 -10.62 0.86
C LEU A 43 7.82 -9.70 0.54
N PHE A 44 6.62 -10.04 1.04
CA PHE A 44 5.47 -9.15 0.94
C PHE A 44 5.76 -7.79 1.55
N GLN A 45 6.31 -7.74 2.76
CA GLN A 45 6.59 -6.49 3.44
C GLN A 45 7.63 -5.63 2.70
N VAL A 46 8.68 -6.25 2.19
CA VAL A 46 9.70 -5.57 1.38
C VAL A 46 9.09 -5.02 0.10
N TYR A 47 8.32 -5.85 -0.62
CA TYR A 47 7.64 -5.42 -1.84
C TYR A 47 6.68 -4.26 -1.60
N PHE A 48 5.86 -4.36 -0.54
CA PHE A 48 4.91 -3.33 -0.16
C PHE A 48 5.61 -2.00 0.17
N SER A 49 6.77 -2.08 0.83
CA SER A 49 7.59 -0.91 1.14
C SER A 49 8.16 -0.25 -0.12
N ILE A 50 8.67 -1.05 -1.07
CA ILE A 50 9.12 -0.55 -2.39
C ILE A 50 7.96 0.11 -3.13
N PHE A 51 6.78 -0.51 -3.12
CA PHE A 51 5.58 0.04 -3.73
C PHE A 51 5.19 1.39 -3.13
N LEU A 52 5.21 1.55 -1.81
CA LEU A 52 4.95 2.83 -1.15
C LEU A 52 6.00 3.90 -1.49
N LEU A 53 7.29 3.56 -1.53
CA LEU A 53 8.34 4.49 -1.94
C LEU A 53 8.18 4.93 -3.40
N PHE A 54 7.76 4.01 -4.27
CA PHE A 54 7.41 4.36 -5.64
C PHE A 54 6.22 5.33 -5.69
N LEU A 55 5.18 5.12 -4.89
CA LEU A 55 4.06 6.06 -4.79
C LEU A 55 4.50 7.44 -4.29
N PHE A 56 5.39 7.50 -3.28
CA PHE A 56 5.97 8.76 -2.83
C PHE A 56 6.62 9.51 -3.98
N GLY A 57 7.51 8.86 -4.74
CA GLY A 57 8.20 9.49 -5.87
C GLY A 57 7.24 10.01 -6.94
N ASN A 58 6.23 9.23 -7.30
CA ASN A 58 5.24 9.64 -8.31
C ASN A 58 4.39 10.84 -7.84
N ILE A 59 3.86 10.80 -6.61
CA ILE A 59 3.04 11.89 -6.07
C ILE A 59 3.89 13.16 -5.90
N TRP A 60 5.13 13.01 -5.45
CA TRP A 60 6.07 14.11 -5.34
C TRP A 60 6.35 14.78 -6.70
N SER A 61 6.44 14.00 -7.78
CA SER A 61 6.64 14.54 -9.12
C SER A 61 5.46 15.41 -9.59
N PHE A 62 4.24 15.11 -9.15
CA PHE A 62 3.05 15.89 -9.53
C PHE A 62 3.01 17.29 -8.92
N LYS A 63 3.79 17.56 -7.86
CA LYS A 63 3.80 18.89 -7.21
C LYS A 63 4.19 20.01 -8.18
N PHE A 64 5.03 19.73 -9.17
CA PHE A 64 5.50 20.74 -10.13
C PHE A 64 4.47 21.09 -11.21
N TYR A 65 3.43 20.25 -11.37
CA TYR A 65 2.38 20.43 -12.37
C TYR A 65 1.24 21.32 -11.88
N PHE A 66 0.95 21.30 -10.57
CA PHE A 66 -0.12 22.11 -9.96
C PHE A 66 0.49 23.36 -9.30
N LYS A 67 0.82 24.37 -10.12
CA LYS A 67 1.53 25.59 -9.69
C LYS A 67 0.74 26.50 -8.74
N ASP A 68 -0.59 26.44 -8.72
CA ASP A 68 -1.42 27.37 -7.93
C ASP A 68 -2.46 26.61 -7.09
N GLY A 69 -2.30 26.64 -5.75
CA GLY A 69 -3.36 26.32 -4.77
C GLY A 69 -3.27 24.96 -4.05
N TYR A 70 -2.70 23.91 -4.67
CA TYR A 70 -2.74 22.54 -4.10
C TYR A 70 -1.38 21.96 -3.67
N GLU A 71 -0.27 22.68 -3.87
CA GLU A 71 1.09 22.20 -3.59
C GLU A 71 1.24 21.67 -2.16
N SER A 72 0.77 22.41 -1.15
CA SER A 72 0.86 22.00 0.26
C SER A 72 0.11 20.68 0.53
N GLN A 73 -1.02 20.45 -0.15
CA GLN A 73 -1.76 19.20 0.00
C GLN A 73 -1.04 18.04 -0.69
N LEU A 74 -0.50 18.25 -1.89
CA LEU A 74 0.30 17.25 -2.59
C LEU A 74 1.52 16.83 -1.80
N ILE A 75 2.23 17.78 -1.18
CA ILE A 75 3.38 17.48 -0.33
C ILE A 75 2.97 16.60 0.85
N LYS A 76 1.86 16.91 1.54
CA LYS A 76 1.35 16.08 2.64
C LYS A 76 0.99 14.67 2.18
N ILE A 77 0.29 14.55 1.06
CA ILE A 77 -0.10 13.25 0.49
C ILE A 77 1.15 12.46 0.06
N ALA A 78 2.16 13.10 -0.53
CA ALA A 78 3.41 12.46 -0.94
C ALA A 78 4.21 11.95 0.26
N ILE A 79 4.38 12.76 1.31
CA ILE A 79 5.17 12.38 2.50
C ILE A 79 4.53 11.20 3.24
N THR A 80 3.21 11.01 3.12
CA THR A 80 2.49 9.96 3.84
C THR A 80 3.02 8.53 3.57
N PRO A 81 3.12 8.04 2.33
CA PRO A 81 3.70 6.72 2.05
C PRO A 81 5.17 6.60 2.49
N LEU A 82 5.96 7.68 2.43
CA LEU A 82 7.33 7.69 2.94
C LEU A 82 7.35 7.47 4.45
N PHE A 83 6.55 8.23 5.19
CA PHE A 83 6.42 8.12 6.64
C PHE A 83 5.92 6.73 7.07
N LEU A 84 4.90 6.22 6.38
CA LEU A 84 4.37 4.87 6.62
C LEU A 84 5.46 3.80 6.46
N THR A 85 6.27 3.90 5.41
CA THR A 85 7.35 2.96 5.13
C THR A 85 8.44 3.02 6.19
N LEU A 86 8.90 4.22 6.55
CA LEU A 86 9.97 4.40 7.54
C LEU A 86 9.58 3.88 8.92
N ILE A 87 8.40 4.24 9.41
CA ILE A 87 7.95 3.76 10.73
C ILE A 87 7.68 2.26 10.70
N SER A 88 7.08 1.73 9.63
CA SER A 88 6.90 0.28 9.50
C SER A 88 8.23 -0.47 9.57
N ALA A 89 9.25 0.00 8.87
CA ALA A 89 10.57 -0.61 8.90
C ALA A 89 11.19 -0.58 10.30
N ILE A 90 11.10 0.55 11.00
CA ILE A 90 11.55 0.70 12.39
C ILE A 90 10.83 -0.30 13.30
N LEU A 91 9.50 -0.36 13.24
CA LEU A 91 8.72 -1.29 14.07
C LEU A 91 9.07 -2.76 13.79
N THR A 92 9.31 -3.09 12.53
CA THR A 92 9.70 -4.46 12.14
C THR A 92 11.07 -4.85 12.62
N ILE A 93 12.04 -3.94 12.56
CA ILE A 93 13.42 -4.21 12.98
C ILE A 93 13.54 -4.27 14.50
N TYR A 94 12.88 -3.36 15.23
CA TYR A 94 13.06 -3.21 16.67
C TYR A 94 12.07 -4.01 17.52
N ILE A 95 10.90 -4.37 16.99
CA ILE A 95 9.86 -5.08 17.76
C ILE A 95 9.60 -6.46 17.13
N ASN A 96 8.90 -6.51 15.99
CA ASN A 96 8.71 -7.70 15.17
C ASN A 96 7.94 -7.34 13.87
N PRO A 97 7.91 -8.23 12.86
CA PRO A 97 7.18 -8.00 11.61
C PRO A 97 5.69 -7.70 11.77
N ALA A 98 5.02 -8.29 12.77
CA ALA A 98 3.58 -8.10 12.99
C ALA A 98 3.24 -6.63 13.31
N TRP A 99 4.06 -5.95 14.12
CA TRP A 99 3.86 -4.53 14.43
C TRP A 99 4.04 -3.62 13.21
N GLY A 100 5.04 -3.91 12.38
CA GLY A 100 5.24 -3.16 11.13
C GLY A 100 4.04 -3.32 10.18
N ILE A 101 3.58 -4.55 9.95
CA ILE A 101 2.41 -4.83 9.11
C ILE A 101 1.14 -4.23 9.71
N GLY A 102 0.93 -4.35 11.02
CA GLY A 102 -0.23 -3.78 11.71
C GLY A 102 -0.28 -2.26 11.57
N PHE A 103 0.88 -1.59 11.69
CA PHE A 103 1.00 -0.16 11.46
C PHE A 103 0.70 0.22 10.00
N LEU A 104 1.23 -0.52 9.02
CA LEU A 104 0.90 -0.31 7.60
C LEU A 104 -0.59 -0.48 7.33
N MET A 105 -1.23 -1.50 7.92
CA MET A 105 -2.67 -1.76 7.78
C MET A 105 -3.51 -0.57 8.26
N VAL A 106 -3.24 -0.09 9.47
CA VAL A 106 -3.95 1.08 10.04
C VAL A 106 -3.65 2.33 9.20
N GLY A 107 -2.38 2.54 8.84
CA GLY A 107 -1.95 3.67 8.04
C GLY A 107 -2.67 3.76 6.69
N VAL A 108 -2.67 2.67 5.91
CA VAL A 108 -3.32 2.59 4.60
C VAL A 108 -4.84 2.71 4.70
N TYR A 109 -5.44 2.20 5.78
CA TYR A 109 -6.87 2.42 6.03
C TYR A 109 -7.19 3.89 6.31
N LEU A 110 -6.37 4.58 7.12
CA LEU A 110 -6.55 6.00 7.42
C LEU A 110 -6.31 6.88 6.20
N THR A 111 -5.34 6.57 5.34
CA THR A 111 -5.11 7.34 4.11
C THR A 111 -6.29 7.26 3.15
N ARG A 112 -6.99 6.13 3.10
CA ARG A 112 -8.24 6.00 2.34
C ARG A 112 -9.31 6.95 2.85
N LEU A 113 -9.44 7.14 4.15
CA LEU A 113 -10.40 8.08 4.73
C LEU A 113 -9.97 9.54 4.49
N ALA A 114 -8.67 9.81 4.50
CA ALA A 114 -8.10 11.14 4.30
C ALA A 114 -8.43 11.75 2.92
N ILE A 115 -8.69 10.92 1.91
CA ILE A 115 -9.08 11.36 0.55
C ILE A 115 -10.27 12.34 0.60
N PHE A 116 -11.26 12.06 1.46
CA PHE A 116 -12.47 12.89 1.55
C PHE A 116 -12.21 14.29 2.10
N TYR A 117 -11.09 14.48 2.82
CA TYR A 117 -10.72 15.75 3.44
C TYR A 117 -9.85 16.64 2.54
N HIS A 118 -9.18 16.06 1.55
CA HIS A 118 -8.29 16.80 0.66
C HIS A 118 -9.03 17.33 -0.58
N SER A 119 -9.04 18.65 -0.75
CA SER A 119 -9.78 19.29 -1.84
C SER A 119 -9.23 18.96 -3.22
N ILE A 120 -7.96 18.59 -3.33
CA ILE A 120 -7.35 18.17 -4.61
C ILE A 120 -8.08 16.98 -5.25
N PHE A 121 -8.71 16.10 -4.46
CA PHE A 121 -9.44 14.97 -5.01
C PHE A 121 -10.70 15.38 -5.77
N LYS A 122 -11.19 16.62 -5.62
CA LYS A 122 -12.29 17.15 -6.43
C LYS A 122 -11.89 17.42 -7.89
N GLU A 123 -10.60 17.61 -8.16
CA GLU A 123 -10.08 17.83 -9.52
C GLU A 123 -9.99 16.52 -10.32
N PHE A 124 -10.00 15.36 -9.65
CA PHE A 124 -9.94 14.06 -10.31
C PHE A 124 -11.33 13.60 -10.74
N SER A 125 -11.42 12.99 -11.92
CA SER A 125 -12.67 12.40 -12.38
C SER A 125 -13.09 11.24 -11.46
N LYS A 126 -14.41 11.06 -11.32
CA LYS A 126 -15.01 10.03 -10.45
C LYS A 126 -14.47 8.62 -10.72
N ILE A 127 -14.10 8.32 -11.97
CA ILE A 127 -13.60 7.00 -12.38
C ILE A 127 -12.23 6.72 -11.74
N TYR A 128 -11.33 7.70 -11.70
CA TYR A 128 -10.02 7.55 -11.06
C TYR A 128 -10.15 7.42 -9.54
N ILE A 129 -11.08 8.13 -8.92
CA ILE A 129 -11.38 8.02 -7.48
C ILE A 129 -11.93 6.62 -7.15
N ASP A 130 -12.82 6.07 -7.99
CA ASP A 130 -13.34 4.71 -7.80
C ASP A 130 -12.23 3.66 -7.95
N LEU A 131 -11.33 3.83 -8.94
CA LEU A 131 -10.17 2.96 -9.11
C LEU A 131 -9.24 3.00 -7.89
N PHE A 132 -8.93 4.19 -7.38
CA PHE A 132 -8.12 4.36 -6.17
C PHE A 132 -8.76 3.63 -4.99
N ASN A 133 -10.06 3.86 -4.74
CA ASN A 133 -10.78 3.23 -3.65
C ASN A 133 -10.74 1.69 -3.73
N ARG A 134 -10.95 1.12 -4.92
CA ARG A 134 -10.85 -0.32 -5.14
C ARG A 134 -9.45 -0.84 -4.82
N ILE A 135 -8.42 -0.17 -5.30
CA ILE A 135 -7.03 -0.55 -5.05
C ILE A 135 -6.72 -0.48 -3.55
N SER A 136 -7.10 0.62 -2.86
CA SER A 136 -6.89 0.76 -1.42
C SER A 136 -7.56 -0.36 -0.63
N ILE A 137 -8.80 -0.75 -0.99
CA ILE A 137 -9.49 -1.87 -0.35
C ILE A 137 -8.71 -3.18 -0.54
N ILE A 138 -8.25 -3.46 -1.76
CA ILE A 138 -7.46 -4.67 -2.05
C ILE A 138 -6.16 -4.69 -1.24
N LEU A 139 -5.44 -3.57 -1.17
CA LEU A 139 -4.21 -3.47 -0.39
C LEU A 139 -4.47 -3.66 1.12
N CYS A 140 -5.55 -3.09 1.66
CA CYS A 140 -5.97 -3.34 3.04
C CYS A 140 -6.26 -4.82 3.30
N ILE A 141 -6.93 -5.51 2.38
CA ILE A 141 -7.20 -6.95 2.50
C ILE A 141 -5.88 -7.73 2.49
N CYS A 142 -4.95 -7.40 1.60
CA CYS A 142 -3.64 -8.06 1.55
C CYS A 142 -2.86 -7.88 2.87
N LEU A 143 -2.87 -6.66 3.42
CA LEU A 143 -2.25 -6.35 4.72
C LEU A 143 -2.92 -7.12 5.86
N MET A 144 -4.24 -7.21 5.86
CA MET A 144 -5.01 -7.98 6.85
C MET A 144 -4.64 -9.46 6.81
N LEU A 145 -4.56 -10.07 5.61
CA LEU A 145 -4.18 -11.49 5.46
C LEU A 145 -2.77 -11.77 6.01
N ILE A 146 -1.80 -10.90 5.71
CA ILE A 146 -0.44 -11.04 6.23
C ILE A 146 -0.38 -10.79 7.75
N PHE A 147 -1.14 -9.82 8.24
CA PHE A 147 -1.23 -9.56 9.68
C PHE A 147 -1.79 -10.78 10.43
N THR A 148 -2.88 -11.37 9.92
CA THR A 148 -3.46 -12.58 10.49
C THR A 148 -2.50 -13.77 10.42
N TYR A 149 -1.71 -13.89 9.35
CA TYR A 149 -0.67 -14.92 9.30
C TYR A 149 0.35 -14.75 10.42
N TRP A 150 0.85 -13.54 10.65
CA TRP A 150 1.81 -13.28 11.72
C TRP A 150 1.27 -13.60 13.12
N LEU A 151 -0.02 -13.34 13.34
CA LEU A 151 -0.69 -13.61 14.61
C LEU A 151 -1.26 -15.04 14.71
N ASN A 152 -1.05 -15.89 13.71
CA ASN A 152 -1.64 -17.22 13.69
C ASN A 152 -1.04 -18.09 14.80
N PRO A 153 -1.82 -18.54 15.80
CA PRO A 153 -1.30 -19.35 16.90
C PRO A 153 -0.92 -20.78 16.48
N TYR A 154 -1.45 -21.27 15.35
CA TYR A 154 -1.21 -22.65 14.90
C TYR A 154 0.17 -22.83 14.27
N THR A 155 0.59 -21.88 13.44
CA THR A 155 1.91 -21.88 12.79
C THR A 155 2.94 -21.05 13.57
N ASN A 156 2.47 -20.15 14.44
CA ASN A 156 3.25 -19.29 15.32
C ASN A 156 4.53 -18.68 14.69
N PRO A 157 4.41 -18.03 13.52
CA PRO A 157 5.59 -17.56 12.78
C PRO A 157 6.35 -16.45 13.53
N ILE A 158 5.66 -15.70 14.39
CA ILE A 158 6.24 -14.60 15.17
C ILE A 158 7.29 -15.08 16.19
N ALA A 159 7.21 -16.35 16.63
CA ALA A 159 8.16 -16.93 17.57
C ALA A 159 9.59 -17.01 17.02
N THR A 160 9.78 -16.89 15.70
CA THR A 160 11.12 -16.78 15.10
C THR A 160 11.81 -15.45 15.35
N TYR A 161 11.09 -14.46 15.91
CA TYR A 161 11.55 -13.09 16.17
C TYR A 161 11.47 -12.68 17.65
N ILE A 162 11.16 -13.62 18.55
CA ILE A 162 11.10 -13.42 20.03
C ILE A 162 12.29 -14.15 20.65
#